data_AF-A0A0F2JJS4-F1
#
_entry.id   AF-A0A0F2JJS4-F1
#
_cell.length_a   1.000
_cell.length_b   1.000
_cell.length_c   1.000
_cell.angle_alpha   90.00
_cell.angle_beta   90.00
_cell.angle_gamma   90.00
#
_symmetry.space_group_name_H-M   'P 1'
#
loop_
_entity.id
_entity.type
_entity.pdbx_description
1 polymer ?
#
loop_
_entity_poly.entity_id
_entity_poly.type
_entity_poly.pdbx_seq_one_letter_code
_entity_poly.pdbx_strand_id
1 'polypeptide(L)'
;MEVVANVQLAKKLCHGAPFYILGPLVSDVAPGYDHITSAIGGALAASAGADFLCYVTPAEHLRLPTLDDVREGIVAVKIAAHAGDIAKGIPGAAEWDKRMSQARQDLDWEKMFCLALDREKPERYRKESAPEHQDSCTMCGEMCSMRLMNRIMDK
;
A
#
# COMPACT_ATOMS: atom_id res chain seq x y z
N MET A 1 3.81 0.54 -21.31
CA MET A 1 3.74 1.54 -20.23
C MET A 1 5.14 2.07 -20.00
N GLU A 2 5.35 3.38 -20.11
CA GLU A 2 6.69 3.97 -20.28
C GLU A 2 7.27 4.56 -18.98
N VAL A 3 6.65 4.30 -17.83
CA VAL A 3 6.99 4.92 -16.54
C VAL A 3 8.46 4.76 -16.17
N VAL A 4 8.97 3.52 -16.19
CA VAL A 4 10.35 3.20 -15.82
C VAL A 4 11.34 3.91 -16.76
N ALA A 5 11.08 3.87 -18.07
CA ALA A 5 11.94 4.52 -19.07
C ALA A 5 12.00 6.04 -18.85
N ASN A 6 10.87 6.67 -18.57
CA ASN A 6 10.80 8.10 -18.27
C ASN A 6 11.61 8.48 -17.03
N VAL A 7 11.49 7.72 -15.94
CA VAL A 7 12.27 7.98 -14.70
C VAL A 7 13.76 7.85 -14.96
N GLN A 8 14.18 6.76 -15.61
CA GLN A 8 15.60 6.52 -15.91
C GLN A 8 16.17 7.57 -16.86
N LEU A 9 15.39 7.98 -17.87
CA LEU A 9 15.79 9.04 -18.81
C LEU A 9 15.92 10.38 -18.09
N ALA A 10 14.94 10.76 -17.26
CA ALA A 10 14.99 11.98 -16.47
C ALA A 10 16.21 12.01 -15.56
N LYS A 11 16.48 10.90 -14.85
CA LYS A 11 17.69 10.76 -14.03
C LYS A 11 18.97 10.93 -14.82
N LYS A 12 19.06 10.35 -16.02
CA LYS A 12 20.24 10.48 -16.88
C LYS A 12 20.43 11.91 -17.40
N LEU A 13 19.37 12.52 -17.91
CA LEU A 13 19.41 13.86 -18.53
C LEU A 13 19.58 14.97 -17.49
N CYS A 14 19.03 14.79 -16.29
CA CYS A 14 19.11 15.75 -15.19
C CYS A 14 20.22 15.41 -14.19
N HIS A 15 21.24 14.63 -14.59
CA HIS A 15 22.44 14.34 -13.81
C HIS A 15 22.16 13.80 -12.40
N GLY A 16 21.15 12.94 -12.27
CA GLY A 16 20.78 12.29 -11.02
C GLY A 16 20.01 13.16 -10.03
N ALA A 17 19.59 14.37 -10.42
CA ALA A 17 18.80 15.26 -9.57
C ALA A 17 17.55 14.54 -8.99
N PRO A 18 17.08 14.91 -7.78
CA PRO A 18 15.85 14.38 -7.23
C PRO A 18 14.68 14.57 -8.19
N PHE A 19 13.93 13.50 -8.44
CA PHE A 19 12.85 13.47 -9.41
C PHE A 19 11.51 13.39 -8.70
N TYR A 20 10.73 14.46 -8.87
CA TYR A 20 9.38 14.61 -8.37
C TYR A 20 8.38 14.30 -9.49
N ILE A 21 7.42 13.42 -9.22
CA ILE A 21 6.44 12.97 -10.21
C ILE A 21 5.01 13.02 -9.64
N LEU A 22 4.04 13.42 -10.47
CA LEU A 22 2.61 13.36 -10.18
C LEU A 22 2.03 12.06 -10.76
N GLY A 23 1.58 11.15 -9.90
CA GLY A 23 1.29 9.77 -10.31
C GLY A 23 2.55 9.05 -10.81
N PRO A 24 2.60 8.50 -12.04
CA PRO A 24 1.73 8.79 -13.17
C PRO A 24 0.49 7.90 -13.23
N LEU A 25 -0.59 8.44 -13.81
CA LEU A 25 -1.77 7.65 -14.13
C LEU A 25 -1.42 6.65 -15.23
N VAL A 26 -1.71 5.37 -14.98
CA VAL A 26 -1.40 4.29 -15.91
C VAL A 26 -2.53 3.99 -16.89
N SER A 27 -3.70 4.58 -16.64
CA SER A 27 -4.91 4.41 -17.42
C SER A 27 -5.86 5.59 -17.14
N ASP A 28 -6.50 6.09 -18.19
CA ASP A 28 -7.38 7.27 -18.12
C ASP A 28 -8.87 6.90 -17.99
N VAL A 29 -9.20 5.61 -18.00
CA VAL A 29 -10.60 5.13 -18.08
C VAL A 29 -11.28 4.98 -16.71
N ALA A 30 -10.64 5.44 -15.64
CA ALA A 30 -11.11 5.24 -14.27
C ALA A 30 -11.19 6.53 -13.43
N PRO A 31 -11.80 7.63 -13.93
CA PRO A 31 -12.03 8.82 -13.11
C PRO A 31 -12.85 8.45 -11.88
N GLY A 32 -12.50 9.02 -10.72
CA GLY A 32 -13.01 8.56 -9.41
C GLY A 32 -12.10 7.54 -8.73
N TYR A 33 -11.19 6.91 -9.47
CA TYR A 33 -10.23 5.91 -8.99
C TYR A 33 -8.79 6.27 -9.36
N ASP A 34 -8.52 7.54 -9.67
CA ASP A 34 -7.21 7.98 -10.13
C ASP A 34 -6.11 7.84 -9.08
N HIS A 35 -6.47 7.84 -7.79
CA HIS A 35 -5.55 7.45 -6.71
C HIS A 35 -5.02 6.00 -6.86
N ILE A 36 -5.81 5.08 -7.44
CA ILE A 36 -5.38 3.69 -7.71
C ILE A 36 -4.54 3.64 -8.98
N THR A 37 -5.01 4.25 -10.07
CA THR A 37 -4.28 4.25 -11.35
C THR A 37 -2.90 4.90 -11.18
N SER A 38 -2.85 6.01 -10.44
CA SER A 38 -1.62 6.71 -10.11
C SER A 38 -0.72 5.95 -9.13
N ALA A 39 -1.27 5.22 -8.16
CA ALA A 39 -0.46 4.42 -7.23
C ALA A 39 0.30 3.29 -7.93
N ILE A 40 -0.30 2.67 -8.96
CA ILE A 40 0.39 1.66 -9.79
C ILE A 40 1.59 2.30 -10.51
N GLY A 41 1.38 3.45 -11.15
CA GLY A 41 2.47 4.17 -11.81
C GLY A 41 3.51 4.66 -10.80
N GLY A 42 3.09 5.18 -9.65
CA GLY A 42 3.94 5.67 -8.58
C GLY A 42 4.85 4.59 -8.02
N ALA A 43 4.36 3.35 -7.83
CA ALA A 43 5.18 2.23 -7.36
C ALA A 43 6.26 1.84 -8.39
N LEU A 44 5.92 1.86 -9.69
CA LEU A 44 6.88 1.63 -10.77
C LEU A 44 7.89 2.77 -10.87
N ALA A 45 7.45 4.01 -10.70
CA ALA A 45 8.31 5.18 -10.74
C ALA A 45 9.29 5.17 -9.55
N ALA A 46 8.80 4.91 -8.34
CA ALA A 46 9.60 4.81 -7.13
C ALA A 46 10.64 3.69 -7.25
N SER A 47 10.24 2.49 -7.71
CA SER A 47 11.19 1.39 -7.92
C SER A 47 12.24 1.69 -9.00
N ALA A 48 11.90 2.51 -10.00
CA ALA A 48 12.83 2.97 -11.04
C ALA A 48 13.74 4.13 -10.60
N GLY A 49 13.55 4.69 -9.41
CA GLY A 49 14.41 5.73 -8.84
C GLY A 49 13.80 7.13 -8.74
N ALA A 50 12.47 7.29 -8.84
CA ALA A 50 11.83 8.53 -8.42
C ALA A 50 12.02 8.74 -6.91
N ASP A 51 12.19 10.00 -6.49
CA ASP A 51 12.53 10.33 -5.09
C ASP A 51 11.33 10.93 -4.34
N PHE A 52 10.37 11.50 -5.06
CA PHE A 52 9.18 12.06 -4.46
C PHE A 52 7.96 11.80 -5.34
N LEU A 53 6.89 11.29 -4.73
CA LEU A 53 5.61 11.05 -5.37
C LEU A 53 4.60 12.08 -4.89
N CYS A 54 4.02 12.84 -5.82
CA CYS A 54 2.80 13.59 -5.54
C CYS A 54 1.63 12.60 -5.54
N TYR A 55 0.84 12.64 -4.48
CA TYR A 55 -0.38 11.86 -4.40
C TYR A 55 -1.43 12.38 -5.40
N VAL A 56 -2.32 11.49 -5.80
CA VAL A 56 -3.52 11.82 -6.58
C VAL A 56 -4.71 11.37 -5.75
N THR A 57 -5.77 12.18 -5.73
CA THR A 57 -6.97 11.87 -4.97
C THR A 57 -8.00 11.11 -5.81
N PRO A 58 -8.98 10.43 -5.21
CA PRO A 58 -10.15 9.93 -5.94
C PRO A 58 -10.90 11.04 -6.70
N ALA A 59 -10.83 12.29 -6.21
CA ALA A 59 -11.53 13.43 -6.79
C ALA A 59 -10.82 14.08 -7.99
N GLU A 60 -9.61 13.62 -8.33
CA GLU A 60 -8.85 14.13 -9.48
C GLU A 60 -9.72 14.11 -10.74
N HIS A 61 -9.61 15.17 -11.55
CA HIS A 61 -10.41 15.40 -12.76
C HIS A 61 -11.93 15.56 -12.55
N LEU A 62 -12.44 15.55 -11.31
CA LEU A 62 -13.88 15.60 -11.03
C LEU A 62 -14.31 16.78 -10.16
N ARG A 63 -13.61 17.04 -9.05
CA ARG A 63 -13.95 18.12 -8.11
C ARG A 63 -12.79 18.42 -7.16
N LEU A 64 -12.97 19.44 -6.31
CA LEU A 64 -12.08 19.63 -5.16
C LEU A 64 -12.22 18.45 -4.17
N PRO A 65 -11.11 17.95 -3.59
CA PRO A 65 -11.12 16.82 -2.69
C PRO A 65 -11.71 17.17 -1.32
N THR A 66 -12.40 16.21 -0.71
CA THR A 66 -12.78 16.22 0.70
C THR A 66 -11.62 15.73 1.58
N LEU A 67 -11.79 15.78 2.89
CA LEU A 67 -10.82 15.20 3.84
C LEU A 67 -10.62 13.69 3.61
N ASP A 68 -11.67 12.97 3.26
CA ASP A 68 -11.58 11.53 2.98
C ASP A 68 -10.83 11.27 1.68
N ASP A 69 -11.07 12.06 0.63
CA ASP A 69 -10.34 11.95 -0.64
C ASP A 69 -8.83 12.18 -0.44
N VAL A 70 -8.48 13.16 0.42
CA VAL A 70 -7.09 13.44 0.79
C VAL A 70 -6.49 12.26 1.55
N ARG A 71 -7.21 11.69 2.53
CA ARG A 71 -6.74 10.53 3.30
C ARG A 71 -6.49 9.33 2.39
N GLU A 72 -7.42 9.02 1.50
CA GLU A 72 -7.26 7.89 0.57
C GLU A 72 -6.08 8.09 -0.38
N GLY A 73 -5.92 9.30 -0.92
CA GLY A 73 -4.76 9.62 -1.77
C GLY A 73 -3.43 9.50 -1.01
N ILE A 74 -3.35 9.98 0.23
CA ILE A 74 -2.15 9.84 1.08
C ILE A 74 -1.83 8.37 1.36
N VAL A 75 -2.84 7.56 1.69
CA VAL A 75 -2.64 6.14 1.94
C VAL A 75 -2.17 5.43 0.67
N ALA A 76 -2.79 5.72 -0.48
CA ALA A 76 -2.43 5.14 -1.77
C ALA A 76 -0.98 5.46 -2.16
N VAL A 77 -0.55 6.73 -2.03
CA VAL A 77 0.83 7.12 -2.37
C VAL A 77 1.84 6.53 -1.39
N LYS A 78 1.52 6.41 -0.09
CA LYS A 78 2.40 5.77 0.90
C LYS A 78 2.61 4.29 0.60
N ILE A 79 1.55 3.59 0.16
CA ILE A 79 1.65 2.20 -0.29
C ILE A 79 2.57 2.11 -1.51
N ALA A 80 2.39 2.99 -2.50
CA ALA A 80 3.22 3.01 -3.70
C ALA A 80 4.70 3.30 -3.39
N ALA A 81 4.97 4.28 -2.52
CA ALA A 81 6.32 4.61 -2.08
C ALA A 81 6.99 3.44 -1.36
N HIS A 82 6.30 2.84 -0.39
CA HIS A 82 6.81 1.69 0.37
C HIS A 82 7.07 0.47 -0.53
N ALA A 83 6.19 0.19 -1.51
CA ALA A 83 6.43 -0.85 -2.51
C ALA A 83 7.70 -0.57 -3.34
N GLY A 84 7.92 0.69 -3.72
CA GLY A 84 9.16 1.12 -4.37
C GLY A 84 10.40 0.94 -3.50
N ASP A 85 10.31 1.27 -2.21
CA ASP A 85 11.40 1.10 -1.24
C ASP A 85 11.78 -0.38 -1.05
N ILE A 86 10.80 -1.27 -0.97
CA ILE A 86 11.03 -2.72 -0.97
C ILE A 86 11.74 -3.14 -2.25
N ALA A 87 11.25 -2.73 -3.41
CA ALA A 87 11.83 -3.10 -4.70
C ALA A 87 13.27 -2.61 -4.88
N LYS A 88 13.60 -1.45 -4.29
CA LYS A 88 14.96 -0.89 -4.25
C LYS A 88 15.86 -1.54 -3.20
N GLY A 89 15.32 -2.38 -2.32
CA GLY A 89 16.06 -2.99 -1.22
C GLY A 89 16.48 -1.98 -0.15
N ILE A 90 15.67 -0.94 0.10
CA ILE A 90 15.96 0.04 1.15
C ILE A 90 16.01 -0.68 2.52
N PRO A 91 17.09 -0.49 3.30
CA PRO A 91 17.23 -1.15 4.60
C PRO A 91 16.03 -0.93 5.51
N GLY A 92 15.44 -2.02 6.01
CA GLY A 92 14.29 -1.98 6.92
C GLY A 92 12.91 -1.96 6.26
N ALA A 93 12.80 -1.65 4.96
CA ALA A 93 11.50 -1.63 4.26
C ALA A 93 10.82 -3.01 4.29
N ALA A 94 11.53 -4.05 3.84
CA ALA A 94 11.00 -5.43 3.85
C ALA A 94 10.78 -6.00 5.26
N GLU A 95 11.49 -5.49 6.28
CA GLU A 95 11.31 -5.96 7.65
C GLU A 95 9.96 -5.52 8.23
N TRP A 96 9.43 -4.37 7.81
CA TRP A 96 8.08 -3.95 8.17
C TRP A 96 7.03 -4.96 7.69
N ASP A 97 7.10 -5.38 6.42
CA ASP A 97 6.23 -6.40 5.84
C ASP A 97 6.37 -7.75 6.53
N LYS A 98 7.60 -8.13 6.90
CA LYS A 98 7.86 -9.37 7.64
C LYS A 98 7.21 -9.34 9.02
N ARG A 99 7.31 -8.25 9.75
CA ARG A 99 6.65 -8.06 11.05
C ARG A 99 5.12 -8.13 10.93
N MET A 100 4.56 -7.51 9.89
CA MET A 100 3.13 -7.57 9.59
C MET A 100 2.70 -9.00 9.24
N SER A 101 3.49 -9.70 8.43
CA SER A 101 3.23 -11.09 8.02
C SER A 101 3.28 -12.04 9.20
N GLN A 102 4.23 -11.86 10.12
CA GLN A 102 4.29 -12.61 11.36
C GLN A 102 3.06 -12.35 12.23
N ALA A 103 2.65 -11.09 12.40
CA ALA A 103 1.43 -10.75 13.15
C ALA A 103 0.17 -11.38 12.53
N ARG A 104 0.08 -11.45 11.19
CA ARG A 104 -1.01 -12.15 10.48
C ARG A 104 -1.00 -13.64 10.73
N GLN A 105 0.18 -14.27 10.69
CA GLN A 105 0.32 -15.70 11.00
C GLN A 105 -0.09 -15.98 12.44
N ASP A 106 0.36 -15.17 13.39
CA ASP A 106 0.07 -15.33 14.83
C ASP A 106 -1.36 -14.88 15.19
N LEU A 107 -2.12 -14.35 14.22
CA LEU A 107 -3.47 -13.79 14.42
C LEU A 107 -3.51 -12.67 15.48
N ASP A 108 -2.40 -11.94 15.64
CA ASP A 108 -2.23 -10.84 16.59
C ASP A 108 -2.82 -9.55 16.00
N TRP A 109 -4.11 -9.33 16.26
CA TRP A 109 -4.87 -8.20 15.75
C TRP A 109 -4.30 -6.85 16.17
N GLU A 110 -3.96 -6.68 17.45
CA GLU A 110 -3.45 -5.42 17.96
C GLU A 110 -2.10 -5.07 17.31
N LYS A 111 -1.22 -6.06 17.16
CA LYS A 111 0.06 -5.86 16.47
C LYS A 111 -0.13 -5.55 14.99
N MET A 112 -1.08 -6.18 14.31
CA MET A 112 -1.45 -5.80 12.94
C MET A 112 -1.92 -4.34 12.85
N PHE A 113 -2.73 -3.87 13.80
CA PHE A 113 -3.20 -2.48 13.84
C PHE A 113 -2.07 -1.49 14.10
N CYS A 114 -1.17 -1.80 15.03
CA CYS A 114 0.03 -0.99 15.30
C CYS A 114 1.00 -0.92 14.10
N LEU A 115 1.06 -1.98 13.29
CA LEU A 115 1.92 -2.04 12.11
C LEU A 115 1.25 -1.50 10.84
N ALA A 116 -0.05 -1.22 10.84
CA ALA A 116 -0.74 -0.75 9.65
C ALA A 116 -0.34 0.68 9.28
N LEU A 117 -0.31 0.97 7.98
CA LEU A 117 -0.07 2.32 7.43
C LEU A 117 -1.12 3.35 7.87
N ASP A 118 -2.36 2.88 8.02
CA ASP A 118 -3.49 3.58 8.60
C ASP A 118 -4.17 2.61 9.58
N ARG A 119 -4.03 2.88 10.87
CA ARG A 119 -4.54 2.04 11.97
C ARG A 119 -6.07 2.02 12.04
N GLU A 120 -6.71 3.13 11.69
CA GLU A 120 -8.14 3.34 11.96
C GLU A 120 -9.04 2.44 11.10
N LYS A 121 -8.77 2.37 9.79
CA LYS A 121 -9.56 1.60 8.83
C LYS A 121 -9.61 0.08 9.14
N PRO A 122 -8.48 -0.63 9.36
CA PRO A 122 -8.51 -2.05 9.68
C PRO A 122 -9.14 -2.35 11.05
N GLU A 123 -8.95 -1.48 12.06
CA GLU A 123 -9.64 -1.63 13.35
C GLU A 123 -11.15 -1.52 13.21
N ARG A 124 -11.61 -0.51 12.47
CA ARG A 124 -13.03 -0.31 12.20
C ARG A 124 -13.63 -1.52 11.51
N TYR A 125 -13.00 -2.01 10.43
CA TYR A 125 -13.46 -3.19 9.70
C TYR A 125 -13.48 -4.46 10.57
N ARG A 126 -12.51 -4.61 11.48
CA ARG A 126 -12.52 -5.71 12.44
C ARG A 126 -13.73 -5.63 13.38
N LYS A 127 -14.04 -4.43 13.89
CA LYS A 127 -15.17 -4.19 14.81
C LYS A 127 -16.53 -4.39 14.13
N GLU A 128 -16.64 -4.03 12.86
CA GLU A 128 -17.86 -4.24 12.06
C GLU A 128 -18.19 -5.73 11.86
N SER A 129 -17.17 -6.60 11.93
CA SER A 129 -17.29 -8.02 11.65
C SER A 129 -16.71 -8.86 12.81
N ALA A 130 -17.47 -8.96 13.90
CA ALA A 130 -17.14 -9.82 15.03
C ALA A 130 -17.32 -11.31 14.64
N PRO A 131 -16.28 -12.15 14.66
CA PRO A 131 -16.40 -13.57 14.37
C PRO A 131 -16.82 -14.34 15.62
N GLU A 132 -17.43 -15.51 15.41
CA GLU A 132 -17.74 -16.45 16.49
C GLU A 132 -16.49 -16.99 17.20
N HIS A 133 -15.33 -16.98 16.51
CA HIS A 133 -14.04 -17.38 17.08
C HIS A 133 -12.99 -16.27 16.95
N GLN A 134 -12.35 -15.90 18.07
CA GLN A 134 -11.37 -14.82 18.13
C GLN A 134 -10.07 -15.11 17.35
N ASP A 135 -9.79 -16.40 17.12
CA ASP A 135 -8.64 -16.94 16.37
C ASP A 135 -8.91 -17.02 14.85
N SER A 136 -9.87 -16.25 14.33
CA SER A 136 -10.15 -16.18 12.90
C SER A 136 -10.76 -14.84 12.50
N CYS A 137 -10.71 -14.54 11.20
CA CYS A 137 -11.55 -13.51 10.59
C CYS A 137 -12.87 -14.11 10.12
N THR A 138 -13.87 -13.24 9.93
CA THR A 138 -15.19 -13.63 9.41
C THR A 138 -15.16 -14.16 7.98
N MET A 139 -14.11 -13.88 7.22
CA MET A 139 -13.98 -14.36 5.82
C MET A 139 -13.83 -15.88 5.73
N CYS A 140 -13.10 -16.52 6.66
CA CYS A 140 -12.79 -17.95 6.57
C CYS A 140 -13.28 -18.78 7.77
N GLY A 141 -13.53 -18.14 8.92
CA GLY A 141 -14.02 -18.81 10.12
C GLY A 141 -13.20 -20.06 10.48
N GLU A 142 -13.88 -21.20 10.61
CA GLU A 142 -13.22 -22.46 10.98
C GLU A 142 -12.19 -22.96 9.96
N MET A 143 -12.33 -22.59 8.68
CA MET A 143 -11.47 -22.99 7.58
C MET A 143 -10.29 -22.03 7.38
N CYS A 144 -9.94 -21.22 8.39
CA CYS A 144 -8.81 -20.31 8.34
C CYS A 144 -7.50 -21.08 8.07
N SER A 145 -6.85 -20.77 6.95
CA SER A 145 -5.59 -21.39 6.52
C SER A 145 -4.45 -21.15 7.51
N MET A 146 -4.36 -19.95 8.09
CA MET A 146 -3.34 -19.62 9.09
C MET A 146 -3.52 -20.44 10.37
N ARG A 147 -4.76 -20.62 10.82
CA ARG A 147 -5.07 -21.45 11.99
C ARG A 147 -4.69 -22.91 11.76
N LEU A 148 -5.03 -23.45 10.58
CA LEU A 148 -4.66 -24.81 10.21
C LEU A 148 -3.13 -24.98 10.15
N MET A 149 -2.45 -24.02 9.52
CA MET A 149 -0.99 -24.03 9.42
C MET A 149 -0.31 -23.99 10.79
N ASN A 150 -0.78 -23.14 11.71
CA ASN A 150 -0.22 -23.06 13.07
C ASN A 150 -0.42 -24.37 13.84
N ARG A 151 -1.61 -24.99 13.74
CA ARG A 151 -1.86 -26.31 14.32
C ARG A 151 -0.91 -27.38 13.77
N ILE A 152 -0.61 -27.37 12.46
CA ILE A 152 0.33 -28.32 11.84
C ILE A 152 1.77 -28.05 12.30
N MET A 153 2.09 -26.79 12.59
CA MET A 153 3.41 -26.35 13.04
C MET A 153 3.63 -26.49 14.56
N ASP A 154 2.70 -27.10 15.30
CA ASP A 154 2.70 -27.20 16.77
C ASP A 154 2.93 -25.85 17.48
N LYS A 155 2.37 -24.77 16.90
CA LYS A 155 2.30 -23.43 17.49
C LYS A 155 0.95 -23.17 18.14
#